data_AF-A0A959PF12-F1
#
_entry.id   AF-A0A959PF12-F1
#
_cell.length_a   1.000
_cell.length_b   1.000
_cell.length_c   1.000
_cell.angle_alpha   90.00
_cell.angle_beta   90.00
_cell.angle_gamma   90.00
#
_symmetry.space_group_name_H-M   'P 1'
#
loop_
_entity.id
_entity.type
_entity.pdbx_description
1 polymer ?
#
loop_
_entity_poly.entity_id
_entity_poly.type
_entity_poly.pdbx_seq_one_letter_code
_entity_poly.pdbx_strand_id
1 'polypeptide(L)'
;MKSLILFFTLLATTTLQAQIEIAKYDRQVFKDLELVSEIKAPEATSSCGEVTVETKEQLFSGGCLGNLVRTYTYTDACGNTAEAQQYIVLQDHIAPVFLTQLADIQVEASDIPDAPKVEVSDNSDSEITIEFKEDRTEDRLVRTWTATDACLNTATLQQILTFKELSTSAQ
;
A
#
# COMPACT_ATOMS: atom_id res chain seq x y z
N MET A 1 11.38 6.16 -5.98
CA MET A 1 12.36 5.42 -5.14
C MET A 1 13.44 4.86 -6.05
N LYS A 2 14.72 5.04 -5.71
CA LYS A 2 15.87 4.69 -6.57
C LYS A 2 16.01 3.16 -6.66
N SER A 3 15.91 2.61 -7.87
CA SER A 3 16.32 1.23 -8.16
C SER A 3 17.83 1.12 -7.89
N LEU A 4 18.22 0.15 -7.06
CA LEU A 4 19.63 -0.16 -6.80
C LEU A 4 20.10 -1.13 -7.89
N ILE A 5 20.60 -0.58 -8.99
CA ILE A 5 21.15 -1.34 -10.11
C ILE A 5 22.56 -1.79 -9.74
N LEU A 6 22.75 -3.05 -9.32
CA LEU A 6 24.07 -3.66 -9.23
C LEU A 6 24.53 -4.04 -10.65
N PHE A 7 25.46 -3.25 -11.21
CA PHE A 7 26.17 -3.63 -12.43
C PHE A 7 27.17 -4.75 -12.15
N PHE A 8 27.14 -5.84 -12.93
CA PHE A 8 28.23 -6.79 -13.02
C PHE A 8 28.56 -7.04 -14.50
N THR A 9 29.81 -6.74 -14.87
CA THR A 9 30.40 -6.98 -16.19
C THR A 9 30.63 -8.48 -16.41
N LEU A 10 30.16 -8.96 -17.57
CA LEU A 10 30.26 -10.34 -18.05
C LEU A 10 31.70 -10.67 -18.45
N LEU A 11 32.29 -11.73 -17.87
CA LEU A 11 33.49 -12.39 -18.40
C LEU A 11 33.08 -13.70 -19.08
N ALA A 12 33.60 -13.89 -20.29
CA ALA A 12 33.30 -15.00 -21.18
C ALA A 12 33.61 -16.37 -20.56
N THR A 13 32.58 -17.21 -20.39
CA THR A 13 32.52 -18.67 -20.64
C THR A 13 31.19 -19.22 -20.11
N THR A 14 30.31 -19.67 -21.01
CA THR A 14 29.23 -20.69 -20.86
C THR A 14 28.50 -20.87 -19.52
N THR A 15 28.18 -19.80 -18.80
CA THR A 15 27.15 -19.82 -17.76
C THR A 15 26.50 -18.45 -17.69
N LEU A 16 25.26 -18.34 -18.18
CA LEU A 16 24.45 -17.16 -17.88
C LEU A 16 24.05 -17.27 -16.40
N GLN A 17 24.45 -16.28 -15.61
CA GLN A 17 24.08 -16.23 -14.20
C GLN A 17 22.70 -15.57 -14.04
N ALA A 18 21.87 -16.17 -13.19
CA ALA A 18 20.63 -15.58 -12.74
C ALA A 18 20.93 -14.25 -12.04
N GLN A 19 20.42 -13.15 -12.59
CA GLN A 19 20.42 -11.86 -11.93
C GLN A 19 19.14 -11.74 -11.10
N ILE A 20 19.28 -11.22 -9.87
CA ILE A 20 18.19 -10.93 -8.94
C ILE A 20 18.09 -9.41 -8.84
N GLU A 21 17.00 -8.84 -9.31
CA GLU A 21 16.66 -7.43 -9.05
C GLU A 21 15.53 -7.37 -8.02
N ILE A 22 15.70 -6.54 -6.99
CA ILE A 22 14.66 -6.25 -5.99
C ILE A 22 14.16 -4.83 -6.19
N ALA A 23 12.88 -4.69 -6.52
CA ALA A 23 12.24 -3.40 -6.64
C ALA A 23 11.06 -3.30 -5.66
N LYS A 24 10.85 -2.10 -5.09
CA LYS A 24 9.74 -1.81 -4.17
C LYS A 24 8.83 -0.79 -4.80
N TYR A 25 7.54 -1.08 -4.84
CA TYR A 25 6.53 -0.20 -5.41
C TYR A 25 5.31 -0.12 -4.52
N ASP A 26 4.69 1.05 -4.53
CA ASP A 26 3.47 1.30 -3.78
C ASP A 26 2.25 0.67 -4.48
N ARG A 27 1.30 0.12 -3.73
CA ARG A 27 0.16 -0.64 -4.25
C ARG A 27 -0.84 0.20 -5.02
N GLN A 28 -0.82 1.53 -4.87
CA GLN A 28 -1.53 2.43 -5.78
C GLN A 28 -1.20 2.21 -7.26
N VAL A 29 -0.07 1.55 -7.56
CA VAL A 29 0.39 1.20 -8.92
C VAL A 29 -0.29 -0.05 -9.48
N PHE A 30 -0.99 -0.87 -8.66
CA PHE A 30 -1.42 -2.22 -9.07
C PHE A 30 -2.92 -2.42 -9.30
N LYS A 31 -3.74 -1.36 -9.25
CA LYS A 31 -5.12 -1.46 -9.75
C LYS A 31 -5.13 -1.65 -11.28
N ASP A 32 -4.09 -1.17 -11.94
CA ASP A 32 -3.84 -1.40 -13.35
C ASP A 32 -2.65 -2.36 -13.48
N LEU A 33 -2.91 -3.58 -13.96
CA LEU A 33 -1.89 -4.52 -14.43
C LEU A 33 -0.97 -3.90 -15.52
N GLU A 34 -1.29 -2.71 -16.01
CA GLU A 34 -0.60 -1.95 -17.04
C GLU A 34 0.76 -1.37 -16.58
N LEU A 35 0.92 -0.92 -15.33
CA LEU A 35 2.21 -0.35 -14.87
C LEU A 35 3.31 -1.41 -14.68
N VAL A 36 2.90 -2.65 -14.43
CA VAL A 36 3.79 -3.81 -14.41
C VAL A 36 4.37 -4.02 -15.81
N SER A 37 3.59 -3.80 -16.88
CA SER A 37 4.02 -3.96 -18.27
C SER A 37 5.11 -2.98 -18.73
N GLU A 38 5.36 -1.89 -17.99
CA GLU A 38 6.38 -0.89 -18.33
C GLU A 38 7.79 -1.26 -17.85
N ILE A 39 7.92 -2.21 -16.93
CA ILE A 39 9.23 -2.66 -16.45
C ILE A 39 9.88 -3.49 -17.56
N LYS A 40 10.89 -2.91 -18.19
CA LYS A 40 11.64 -3.54 -19.27
C LYS A 40 12.44 -4.73 -18.74
N ALA A 41 12.44 -5.82 -19.50
CA ALA A 41 13.34 -6.95 -19.25
C ALA A 41 14.82 -6.48 -19.24
N PRO A 42 15.68 -7.09 -18.42
CA PRO A 42 17.12 -6.89 -18.50
C PRO A 42 17.63 -7.08 -19.94
N GLU A 43 18.63 -6.29 -20.33
CA GLU A 43 19.22 -6.43 -21.66
C GLU A 43 20.14 -7.66 -21.70
N ALA A 44 20.03 -8.45 -22.78
CA ALA A 44 20.87 -9.61 -23.02
C ALA A 44 21.51 -9.52 -24.41
N THR A 45 22.77 -9.92 -24.52
CA THR A 45 23.52 -9.95 -25.77
C THR A 45 24.16 -11.33 -25.94
N SER A 46 24.12 -11.88 -27.16
CA SER A 46 24.81 -13.12 -27.49
C SER A 46 25.76 -12.93 -28.67
N SER A 47 26.88 -13.63 -28.67
CA SER A 47 27.77 -13.74 -29.84
C SER A 47 27.15 -14.58 -30.96
N CYS A 48 26.12 -15.37 -30.65
CA CYS A 48 25.40 -16.20 -31.61
C CYS A 48 24.37 -15.42 -32.44
N GLY A 49 24.16 -14.14 -32.17
CA GLY A 49 23.23 -13.29 -32.91
C GLY A 49 22.06 -12.84 -32.05
N GLU A 50 20.88 -12.74 -32.67
CA GLU A 50 19.66 -12.26 -32.04
C GLU A 50 19.29 -13.09 -30.80
N VAL A 51 18.75 -12.39 -29.79
CA VAL A 51 18.26 -12.97 -28.54
C VAL A 51 16.79 -12.64 -28.40
N THR A 52 15.95 -13.67 -28.23
CA THR A 52 14.54 -13.52 -27.90
C THR A 52 14.35 -13.61 -26.38
N VAL A 53 13.30 -12.98 -25.86
CA VAL A 53 12.95 -13.02 -24.43
C VAL A 53 11.49 -13.44 -24.25
N GLU A 54 11.27 -14.44 -23.41
CA GLU A 54 9.95 -14.81 -22.91
C GLU A 54 9.83 -14.38 -21.45
N THR A 55 8.69 -13.83 -21.06
CA THR A 55 8.44 -13.36 -19.68
C THR A 55 7.30 -14.15 -19.06
N LYS A 56 7.52 -14.65 -17.85
CA LYS A 56 6.50 -15.30 -17.04
C LYS A 56 6.36 -14.60 -15.71
N GLU A 57 5.12 -14.35 -15.31
CA GLU A 57 4.77 -13.70 -14.06
C GLU A 57 4.14 -14.68 -13.09
N GLN A 58 4.52 -14.54 -11.82
CA GLN A 58 3.88 -15.25 -10.72
C GLN A 58 3.62 -14.29 -9.56
N LEU A 59 2.35 -14.08 -9.26
CA LEU A 59 1.92 -13.31 -8.10
C LEU A 59 1.89 -14.21 -6.86
N PHE A 60 2.59 -13.77 -5.83
CA PHE A 60 2.52 -14.31 -4.48
C PHE A 60 1.86 -13.26 -3.60
N SER A 61 0.53 -13.31 -3.49
CA SER A 61 -0.20 -12.41 -2.59
C SER A 61 -0.13 -12.93 -1.15
N GLY A 62 0.40 -12.13 -0.24
CA GLY A 62 0.24 -12.31 1.21
C GLY A 62 -0.96 -11.54 1.77
N GLY A 63 -1.87 -11.08 0.89
CA GLY A 63 -2.90 -10.09 1.22
C GLY A 63 -2.43 -8.70 0.77
N CYS A 64 -2.40 -7.76 1.70
CA CYS A 64 -2.13 -6.35 1.43
C CYS A 64 -0.64 -6.06 1.10
N LEU A 65 0.24 -6.93 1.57
CA LEU A 65 1.62 -7.06 1.09
C LEU A 65 1.71 -8.22 0.10
N GLY A 66 2.46 -8.05 -0.98
CA GLY A 66 2.61 -9.07 -2.00
C GLY A 66 3.99 -9.07 -2.63
N ASN A 67 4.33 -10.15 -3.30
CA ASN A 67 5.50 -10.20 -4.17
C ASN A 67 5.06 -10.64 -5.57
N LEU A 68 5.51 -9.94 -6.59
CA LEU A 68 5.45 -10.40 -7.97
C LEU A 68 6.84 -10.90 -8.35
N VAL A 69 6.93 -12.15 -8.78
CA VAL A 69 8.16 -12.71 -9.35
C VAL A 69 8.01 -12.76 -10.86
N ARG A 70 8.99 -12.20 -11.55
CA ARG A 70 9.13 -12.27 -13.00
C ARG A 70 10.32 -13.13 -13.38
N THR A 71 10.08 -14.10 -14.23
CA THR A 71 11.13 -14.93 -14.84
C THR A 71 11.25 -14.54 -16.29
N TYR A 72 12.46 -14.13 -16.69
CA TYR A 72 12.84 -13.85 -18.07
C TYR A 72 13.63 -15.04 -18.60
N THR A 73 13.19 -15.65 -19.69
CA THR A 73 13.90 -16.72 -20.39
C THR A 73 14.43 -16.18 -21.71
N TYR A 74 15.75 -16.08 -21.82
CA TYR A 74 16.44 -15.64 -23.03
C TYR A 74 16.83 -16.84 -23.87
N THR A 75 16.62 -16.76 -25.19
CA THR A 75 17.08 -17.79 -26.14
C THR A 75 17.86 -17.12 -27.27
N ASP A 76 19.08 -17.57 -27.54
CA ASP A 76 19.89 -17.08 -28.66
C ASP A 76 19.69 -17.92 -29.94
N ALA A 77 20.16 -17.40 -31.07
CA ALA A 77 20.04 -18.09 -32.37
C ALA A 77 20.82 -19.42 -32.48
N CYS A 78 21.73 -19.71 -31.55
CA CYS A 78 22.40 -21.03 -31.45
C CYS A 78 21.56 -22.05 -30.65
N GLY A 79 20.45 -21.61 -30.03
CA GLY A 79 19.61 -22.44 -29.16
C GLY A 79 20.08 -22.49 -27.71
N ASN A 80 21.03 -21.63 -27.30
CA ASN A 80 21.39 -21.53 -25.88
C ASN A 80 20.29 -20.76 -25.14
N THR A 81 19.95 -21.23 -23.95
CA THR A 81 18.95 -20.58 -23.10
C THR A 81 19.56 -20.13 -21.78
N ALA A 82 18.90 -19.14 -21.18
CA ALA A 82 19.18 -18.76 -19.81
C ALA A 82 18.10 -17.90 -19.17
N GLU A 83 18.16 -17.79 -17.84
CA GLU A 83 17.12 -17.18 -17.04
C GLU A 83 17.61 -16.02 -16.17
N ALA A 84 16.76 -15.02 -15.99
CA ALA A 84 16.89 -13.98 -14.97
C ALA A 84 15.59 -13.85 -14.17
N GLN A 85 15.70 -13.49 -12.89
CA GLN A 85 14.54 -13.33 -12.02
C GLN A 85 14.48 -11.92 -11.42
N GLN A 86 13.29 -11.34 -11.39
CA GLN A 86 13.03 -10.06 -10.74
C GLN A 86 11.99 -10.26 -9.66
N TYR A 87 12.31 -9.79 -8.46
CA TYR A 87 11.44 -9.81 -7.30
C TYR A 87 10.91 -8.40 -7.05
N ILE A 88 9.60 -8.25 -7.19
CA ILE A 88 8.91 -6.99 -7.04
C ILE A 88 8.10 -7.07 -5.75
N VAL A 89 8.48 -6.29 -4.74
CA VAL A 89 7.76 -6.19 -3.47
C VAL A 89 6.68 -5.12 -3.62
N LEU A 90 5.43 -5.52 -3.36
CA LEU A 90 4.26 -4.66 -3.33
C LEU A 90 4.00 -4.23 -1.88
N GLN A 91 3.87 -2.93 -1.64
CA GLN A 91 3.60 -2.36 -0.32
C GLN A 91 2.54 -1.28 -0.44
N ASP A 92 1.67 -1.12 0.55
CA ASP A 92 0.78 0.05 0.63
C ASP A 92 1.19 0.89 1.83
N HIS A 93 1.37 2.18 1.63
CA HIS A 93 1.73 3.12 2.69
C HIS A 93 0.71 4.24 2.87
N ILE A 94 -0.43 4.14 2.21
CA ILE A 94 -1.36 5.26 2.10
C ILE A 94 -2.54 4.96 3.01
N ALA A 95 -2.67 5.78 4.04
CA ALA A 95 -3.73 5.64 5.01
C ALA A 95 -5.11 6.01 4.41
N PRO A 96 -6.20 5.45 4.98
CA PRO A 96 -7.55 5.88 4.68
C PRO A 96 -7.77 7.38 4.89
N VAL A 97 -8.78 7.93 4.22
CA VAL A 97 -9.20 9.33 4.37
C VAL A 97 -10.65 9.40 4.81
N PHE A 98 -10.92 10.13 5.88
CA PHE A 98 -12.28 10.48 6.28
C PHE A 98 -12.85 11.52 5.34
N LEU A 99 -13.97 11.19 4.70
CA LEU A 99 -14.76 12.12 3.88
C LEU A 99 -15.69 12.97 4.76
N THR A 100 -16.05 12.45 5.93
CA THR A 100 -16.80 13.20 6.94
C THR A 100 -15.91 14.18 7.68
N GLN A 101 -16.41 15.40 7.86
CA GLN A 101 -15.85 16.38 8.77
C GLN A 101 -16.81 16.58 9.94
N LEU A 102 -16.28 16.59 11.17
CA LEU A 102 -17.05 16.80 12.39
C LEU A 102 -16.55 18.07 13.06
N ALA A 103 -17.50 18.93 13.44
CA ALA A 103 -17.24 20.07 14.30
C ALA A 103 -17.42 19.67 15.76
N ASP A 104 -16.63 20.30 16.63
CA ASP A 104 -16.85 20.25 18.07
C ASP A 104 -18.16 20.97 18.42
N ILE A 105 -18.86 20.47 19.44
CA ILE A 105 -20.17 20.99 19.85
C ILE A 105 -20.27 21.15 21.36
N GLN A 106 -21.20 21.98 21.81
CA GLN A 106 -21.59 22.07 23.22
C GLN A 106 -22.92 21.37 23.46
N VAL A 107 -22.99 20.56 24.51
CA VAL A 107 -24.18 19.76 24.85
C VAL A 107 -24.45 19.79 26.35
N GLU A 108 -25.64 19.40 26.76
CA GLU A 108 -25.92 19.14 28.17
C GLU A 108 -25.39 17.74 28.53
N ALA A 109 -24.77 17.57 29.69
CA ALA A 109 -24.20 16.27 30.10
C ALA A 109 -25.26 15.15 30.22
N SER A 110 -26.53 15.52 30.37
CA SER A 110 -27.69 14.62 30.42
C SER A 110 -28.34 14.34 29.06
N ASP A 111 -27.95 15.07 28.02
CA ASP A 111 -28.54 14.99 26.68
C ASP A 111 -27.44 15.04 25.61
N ILE A 112 -26.75 13.90 25.49
CA ILE A 112 -25.66 13.72 24.52
C ILE A 112 -26.28 13.12 23.24
N PRO A 113 -26.12 13.77 22.07
CA PRO A 113 -26.64 13.24 20.82
C PRO A 113 -25.89 11.97 20.42
N ASP A 114 -26.55 11.09 19.66
CA ASP A 114 -25.93 9.90 19.10
C ASP A 114 -24.67 10.23 18.28
N ALA A 115 -23.75 9.27 18.22
CA ALA A 115 -22.54 9.41 17.42
C ALA A 115 -22.89 9.52 15.93
N PRO A 116 -22.35 10.51 15.20
CA PRO A 116 -22.56 10.62 13.77
C PRO A 116 -21.94 9.42 13.04
N LYS A 117 -22.53 9.04 11.90
CA LYS A 117 -21.90 8.11 10.97
C LYS A 117 -20.74 8.82 10.29
N VAL A 118 -19.65 8.08 10.07
CA VAL A 118 -18.46 8.57 9.36
C VAL A 118 -18.30 7.81 8.06
N GLU A 119 -17.96 8.54 7.01
CA GLU A 119 -17.63 8.03 5.69
C GLU A 119 -16.12 8.08 5.53
N VAL A 120 -15.54 6.99 5.05
CA VAL A 120 -14.12 6.82 4.82
C VAL A 120 -13.91 6.22 3.44
N SER A 121 -12.84 6.63 2.78
CA SER A 121 -12.39 6.04 1.53
C SER A 121 -10.90 5.74 1.64
N ASP A 122 -10.46 4.66 1.01
CA ASP A 122 -9.05 4.38 0.80
C ASP A 122 -8.80 3.99 -0.66
N ASN A 123 -7.61 4.29 -1.13
CA ASN A 123 -7.20 4.43 -2.52
C ASN A 123 -7.44 3.21 -3.44
N SER A 124 -7.78 2.05 -2.90
CA SER A 124 -8.28 0.87 -3.61
C SER A 124 -8.83 -0.21 -2.68
N ASP A 125 -9.02 0.10 -1.39
CA ASP A 125 -9.41 -0.91 -0.42
C ASP A 125 -10.94 -1.04 -0.31
N SER A 126 -11.40 -2.28 -0.45
CA SER A 126 -12.80 -2.64 -0.22
C SER A 126 -13.10 -2.98 1.23
N GLU A 127 -12.08 -3.20 2.07
CA GLU A 127 -12.22 -3.63 3.46
C GLU A 127 -11.51 -2.68 4.43
N ILE A 128 -12.15 -1.54 4.70
CA ILE A 128 -11.75 -0.63 5.77
C ILE A 128 -12.50 -0.99 7.05
N THR A 129 -11.76 -1.22 8.13
CA THR A 129 -12.34 -1.41 9.47
C THR A 129 -12.38 -0.08 10.21
N ILE A 130 -13.51 0.23 10.85
CA ILE A 130 -13.67 1.43 11.68
C ILE A 130 -13.85 1.02 13.14
N GLU A 131 -12.93 1.45 14.00
CA GLU A 131 -13.07 1.36 15.44
C GLU A 131 -13.60 2.70 15.99
N PHE A 132 -14.58 2.65 16.89
CA PHE A 132 -15.15 3.83 17.54
C PHE A 132 -14.94 3.73 19.05
N LYS A 133 -14.43 4.81 19.64
CA LYS A 133 -14.21 4.93 21.09
C LYS A 133 -14.72 6.26 21.62
N GLU A 134 -15.26 6.21 22.82
CA GLU A 134 -15.64 7.36 23.63
C GLU A 134 -14.78 7.45 24.89
N ASP A 135 -14.31 8.65 25.20
CA ASP A 135 -13.63 8.97 26.45
C ASP A 135 -14.33 10.14 27.14
N ARG A 136 -14.92 9.86 28.32
CA ARG A 136 -15.76 10.80 29.05
C ARG A 136 -15.06 11.27 30.31
N THR A 137 -15.13 12.57 30.51
CA THR A 137 -14.66 13.30 31.69
C THR A 137 -15.81 14.11 32.29
N GLU A 138 -15.56 14.86 33.35
CA GLU A 138 -16.58 15.71 33.98
C GLU A 138 -17.00 16.89 33.09
N ASP A 139 -16.10 17.39 32.24
CA ASP A 139 -16.25 18.60 31.43
C ASP A 139 -16.51 18.31 29.95
N ARG A 140 -16.14 17.13 29.45
CA ARG A 140 -16.30 16.79 28.03
C ARG A 140 -16.40 15.30 27.74
N LEU A 141 -16.82 14.99 26.51
CA LEU A 141 -16.76 13.70 25.86
C LEU A 141 -15.95 13.81 24.57
N VAL A 142 -14.91 12.99 24.41
CA VAL A 142 -14.12 12.90 23.18
C VAL A 142 -14.50 11.63 22.44
N ARG A 143 -14.98 11.79 21.21
CA ARG A 143 -15.24 10.70 20.27
C ARG A 143 -14.06 10.54 19.34
N THR A 144 -13.59 9.31 19.17
CA THR A 144 -12.47 8.97 18.29
C THR A 144 -12.90 7.84 17.37
N TRP A 145 -12.78 8.06 16.06
CA TRP A 145 -12.91 7.03 15.04
C TRP A 145 -11.52 6.74 14.47
N THR A 146 -11.14 5.47 14.46
CA THR A 146 -9.90 5.00 13.82
C THR A 146 -10.28 4.12 12.64
N ALA A 147 -9.96 4.59 11.43
CA ALA A 147 -10.07 3.79 10.22
C ALA A 147 -8.74 3.06 9.98
N THR A 148 -8.83 1.77 9.69
CA THR A 148 -7.69 0.89 9.40
C THR A 148 -7.95 0.17 8.09
N ASP A 149 -7.05 0.29 7.12
CA ASP A 149 -7.10 -0.47 5.88
C ASP A 149 -6.60 -1.92 6.08
N ALA A 150 -6.70 -2.75 5.05
CA ALA A 150 -6.22 -4.14 5.05
C ALA A 150 -4.69 -4.26 5.17
N CYS A 151 -3.96 -3.15 4.96
CA CYS A 151 -2.50 -3.03 5.05
C CYS A 151 -2.05 -2.50 6.41
N LEU A 152 -3.01 -2.27 7.32
CA LEU A 152 -2.84 -1.71 8.65
C LEU A 152 -2.37 -0.24 8.67
N ASN A 153 -2.50 0.49 7.56
CA ASN A 153 -2.39 1.95 7.60
C ASN A 153 -3.64 2.51 8.27
N THR A 154 -3.46 3.57 9.08
CA THR A 154 -4.52 4.11 9.92
C THR A 154 -4.70 5.61 9.76
N ALA A 155 -5.94 6.05 9.93
CA ALA A 155 -6.31 7.45 10.07
C ALA A 155 -7.27 7.64 11.24
N THR A 156 -7.25 8.82 11.85
CA THR A 156 -8.08 9.13 13.01
C THR A 156 -8.88 10.41 12.78
N LEU A 157 -10.16 10.37 13.12
CA LEU A 157 -11.06 11.52 13.20
C LEU A 157 -11.54 11.68 14.64
N GLN A 158 -11.56 12.91 15.13
CA GLN A 158 -12.07 13.23 16.47
C GLN A 158 -13.20 14.24 16.43
N GLN A 159 -14.07 14.15 17.43
CA GLN A 159 -15.08 15.15 17.75
C GLN A 159 -15.11 15.37 19.26
N ILE A 160 -15.06 16.62 19.70
CA ILE A 160 -15.13 16.99 21.11
C ILE A 160 -16.52 17.57 21.41
N LEU A 161 -17.19 16.99 22.39
CA LEU A 161 -18.44 17.48 22.95
C LEU A 161 -18.14 18.09 24.32
N THR A 162 -18.21 19.41 24.43
CA THR A 162 -18.00 20.10 25.72
C THR A 162 -19.33 20.22 26.45
N PHE A 163 -19.35 19.82 27.72
CA PHE A 163 -20.54 19.96 28.54
C PHE A 163 -20.71 21.41 28.95
N LYS A 164 -21.93 21.92 28.84
CA LYS A 164 -22.23 23.24 29.38
C LYS A 164 -22.13 23.19 30.90
N GLU A 165 -21.49 24.21 31.45
CA GLU A 165 -21.54 24.48 32.87
C GLU A 165 -23.00 24.65 33.28
N LEU A 166 -23.45 23.88 34.27
CA LEU A 166 -24.70 24.17 34.94
C LEU A 166 -24.52 25.54 35.57
N SER A 167 -25.22 26.56 35.08
CA SER A 167 -25.30 27.83 35.78
C SER A 167 -25.85 27.52 37.16
N THR A 168 -24.98 27.48 38.16
CA THR A 168 -25.39 27.37 39.56
C THR A 168 -26.20 28.64 39.80
N SER A 169 -27.53 28.50 39.90
CA SER A 169 -28.38 29.64 40.22
C SER A 169 -27.89 30.16 41.57
N ALA A 170 -27.35 31.38 41.58
CA ALA A 170 -26.98 32.07 42.80
C ALA A 170 -28.20 32.07 43.73
N GLN A 171 -27.99 31.49 44.91
CA GLN A 171 -28.97 31.35 45.98
C GLN A 171 -29.35 32.71 46.59
#